data_AF-A0A418BVY1-F1
#
_entry.id   AF-A0A418BVY1-F1
#
_cell.length_a   1.000
_cell.length_b   1.000
_cell.length_c   1.000
_cell.angle_alpha   90.00
_cell.angle_beta   90.00
_cell.angle_gamma   90.00
#
_symmetry.space_group_name_H-M   'P 1'
#
loop_
_entity.id
_entity.type
_entity.pdbx_description
1 polymer ?
#
loop_
_entity_poly.entity_id
_entity_poly.type
_entity_poly.pdbx_seq_one_letter_code
_entity_poly.pdbx_strand_id
1 'polypeptide(L)'
;MLLCRPHQVYSGLVVNIFGPVDPKSSTSPRSISCVAFRGDMDALPMTEENPSLEYKSTTAGAAHMCGHDGHMTSLAGFAQLLQRRREHLPVNTCVRLLFQPAEEGHFGAVAMIKGGCLDGVDEVYGYHNVNFPEGVVAVKAGAVMSHGNTFRITLTGPGGHGSAPHQTLTITSRNISAHDSAIVTIAQVHGGEADNVIPSSVTMSGTTRDFAPAVADVIRTRMSAIVTHTAAAFGVQGTIQFDERYPATVNAVDQAEIVRKVAQSVAGEANVTADGLPLCASEDFSFYLKERPGAFFFIGTVSSASQNRTLHSSTFDFNDTILPVSVRMFLELAQHRLDCQLYDPVEMARIHCPMPSNTGATHAHTDAMLMIVDKTFARRRYFREKQREHRRKVYADEAIVKAQYKHLQSVLDNLQAGRPSSVAPREASDGPLSWHSIATVFKREAHRVLKDRQSLVTQTQEYQSLIQAMQRFAVMNIPVRLHISIETSM
;
A
#
# COMPACT_ATOMS: atom_id res chain seq x y z
N MET A 1 -0.62 -15.04 -0.73
CA MET A 1 0.67 -14.98 -0.01
C MET A 1 1.63 -14.14 -0.85
N LEU A 2 1.51 -12.81 -0.77
CA LEU A 2 2.51 -11.85 -1.23
C LEU A 2 3.33 -11.51 0.03
N LEU A 3 4.35 -12.30 0.31
CA LEU A 3 5.35 -11.99 1.32
C LEU A 3 6.61 -11.57 0.57
N CYS A 4 6.98 -10.31 0.75
CA CYS A 4 8.09 -9.61 0.11
C CYS A 4 9.42 -10.35 0.34
N ARG A 5 10.08 -10.75 -0.75
CA ARG A 5 11.50 -11.15 -0.74
C ARG A 5 12.34 -10.00 -1.33
N PRO A 6 13.52 -9.70 -0.75
CA PRO A 6 14.35 -8.52 -1.08
C PRO A 6 15.04 -8.53 -2.47
N HIS A 7 14.65 -9.43 -3.39
CA HIS A 7 15.34 -9.61 -4.68
C HIS A 7 14.40 -9.69 -5.90
N GLN A 8 13.12 -9.34 -5.77
CA GLN A 8 12.20 -9.34 -6.91
C GLN A 8 12.15 -7.95 -7.56
N VAL A 9 12.35 -7.91 -8.88
CA VAL A 9 12.08 -6.72 -9.70
C VAL A 9 10.59 -6.42 -9.57
N TYR A 10 10.26 -5.34 -8.86
CA TYR A 10 8.88 -4.88 -8.64
C TYR A 10 8.33 -4.20 -9.90
N SER A 11 8.25 -4.93 -11.01
CA SER A 11 7.62 -4.42 -12.23
C SER A 11 6.12 -4.34 -11.97
N GLY A 12 5.63 -3.14 -11.61
CA GLY A 12 4.20 -2.87 -11.51
C GLY A 12 3.44 -3.17 -12.80
N LEU A 13 2.12 -3.01 -12.76
CA LEU A 13 1.28 -3.23 -13.93
C LEU A 13 1.10 -1.91 -14.68
N VAL A 14 1.56 -1.88 -15.94
CA VAL A 14 1.35 -0.77 -16.87
C VAL A 14 0.27 -1.17 -17.86
N VAL A 15 -0.81 -0.38 -17.95
CA VAL A 15 -1.89 -0.60 -18.91
C VAL A 15 -2.02 0.62 -19.82
N ASN A 16 -2.04 0.39 -21.13
CA ASN A 16 -2.25 1.45 -22.11
C ASN A 16 -3.63 1.32 -22.73
N ILE A 17 -4.42 2.40 -22.68
CA ILE A 17 -5.67 2.53 -23.42
C ILE A 17 -5.42 3.50 -24.56
N PHE A 18 -5.30 2.96 -25.77
CA PHE A 18 -5.07 3.74 -26.98
C PHE A 18 -6.39 4.25 -27.56
N GLY A 19 -6.35 5.47 -28.08
CA GLY A 19 -7.38 5.98 -28.98
C GLY A 19 -7.36 5.30 -30.35
N PRO A 20 -8.13 5.81 -31.32
CA PRO A 20 -8.03 5.40 -32.71
C PRO A 20 -6.61 5.61 -33.25
N VAL A 21 -6.18 4.76 -34.19
CA VAL A 21 -4.84 4.86 -34.80
C VAL A 21 -4.99 5.30 -36.26
N ASP A 22 -4.27 6.34 -36.65
CA ASP A 22 -4.12 6.74 -38.05
C ASP A 22 -2.63 6.96 -38.36
N PRO A 23 -1.99 6.05 -39.10
CA PRO A 23 -0.56 6.16 -39.43
C PRO A 23 -0.25 7.32 -40.38
N LYS A 24 -1.25 7.96 -41.00
CA LYS A 24 -1.07 9.12 -41.89
C LYS A 24 -1.29 10.46 -41.17
N SER A 25 -1.84 10.42 -39.95
CA SER A 25 -2.05 11.60 -39.11
C SER A 25 -0.75 11.97 -38.40
N SER A 26 -0.14 13.10 -38.76
CA SER A 26 0.91 13.71 -37.94
C SER A 26 0.27 14.37 -36.72
N THR A 27 0.60 13.91 -35.52
CA THR A 27 0.25 14.65 -34.30
C THR A 27 0.87 16.04 -34.37
N SER A 28 0.09 17.08 -34.05
CA SER A 28 0.64 18.43 -34.05
C SER A 28 1.78 18.50 -33.02
N PRO A 29 2.87 19.25 -33.27
CA PRO A 29 4.02 19.31 -32.37
C PRO A 29 3.75 19.96 -31.00
N ARG A 30 2.50 20.32 -30.68
CA ARG A 30 2.07 20.95 -29.42
C ARG A 30 1.00 20.18 -28.64
N SER A 31 0.52 19.04 -29.14
CA SER A 31 -0.56 18.28 -28.46
C SER A 31 0.02 17.20 -27.55
N ILE A 32 -0.46 17.16 -26.30
CA ILE A 32 -0.27 16.03 -25.39
C ILE A 32 -0.73 14.75 -26.10
N SER A 33 0.15 13.75 -26.13
CA SER A 33 -0.06 12.47 -26.81
C SER A 33 -0.31 11.33 -25.83
N CYS A 34 0.27 11.40 -24.63
CA CYS A 34 0.06 10.40 -23.59
C CYS A 34 0.01 11.01 -22.19
N VAL A 35 -1.05 10.70 -21.45
CA VAL A 35 -1.20 11.08 -20.04
C VAL A 35 -1.20 9.83 -19.18
N ALA A 36 -0.43 9.84 -18.10
CA ALA A 36 -0.35 8.75 -17.14
C ALA A 36 -1.15 9.05 -15.86
N PHE A 37 -1.83 8.04 -15.33
CA PHE A 37 -2.54 8.08 -14.05
C PHE A 37 -2.05 6.95 -13.15
N ARG A 38 -1.72 7.26 -11.90
CA ARG A 38 -1.15 6.31 -10.93
C ARG A 38 -2.15 5.94 -9.84
N GLY A 39 -2.09 4.67 -9.45
CA GLY A 39 -2.65 4.11 -8.22
C GLY A 39 -1.66 3.12 -7.64
N ASP A 40 -1.23 3.34 -6.41
CA ASP A 40 -0.40 2.38 -5.64
C ASP A 40 -1.22 1.14 -5.28
N MET A 41 -0.53 0.06 -4.92
CA MET A 41 -1.12 -1.28 -4.76
C MET A 41 -0.70 -2.00 -3.50
N ASP A 42 0.35 -1.57 -2.82
CA ASP A 42 0.90 -2.30 -1.69
C ASP A 42 0.11 -2.09 -0.40
N ALA A 43 0.27 -3.06 0.50
CA ALA A 43 -0.29 -3.04 1.84
C ALA A 43 0.83 -2.83 2.86
N LEU A 44 0.47 -2.46 4.08
CA LEU A 44 1.41 -2.28 5.17
C LEU A 44 1.66 -3.60 5.93
N PRO A 45 2.86 -3.81 6.50
CA PRO A 45 3.22 -4.99 7.28
C PRO A 45 2.59 -4.96 8.69
N MET A 46 1.27 -4.84 8.77
CA MET A 46 0.51 -4.72 10.01
C MET A 46 -0.80 -5.49 9.95
N THR A 47 -1.32 -5.87 11.12
CA THR A 47 -2.59 -6.58 11.24
C THR A 47 -3.74 -5.60 11.36
N GLU A 48 -4.82 -5.86 10.63
CA GLU A 48 -6.07 -5.14 10.76
C GLU A 48 -6.85 -5.56 12.01
N GLU A 49 -7.20 -4.57 12.82
CA GLU A 49 -7.91 -4.74 14.08
C GLU A 49 -9.23 -3.97 14.11
N ASN A 50 -9.74 -3.55 12.95
CA ASN A 50 -11.04 -2.89 12.87
C ASN A 50 -12.18 -3.90 13.11
N PRO A 51 -12.91 -3.82 14.25
CA PRO A 51 -13.95 -4.81 14.56
C PRO A 51 -15.24 -4.58 13.76
N SER A 52 -15.44 -3.40 13.16
CA SER A 52 -16.67 -3.07 12.42
C SER A 52 -16.63 -3.49 10.95
N LEU A 53 -15.47 -3.90 10.42
CA LEU A 53 -15.30 -4.26 9.01
C LEU A 53 -15.53 -5.75 8.77
N GLU A 54 -16.57 -6.08 7.99
CA GLU A 54 -16.85 -7.46 7.55
C GLU A 54 -15.87 -7.98 6.49
N TYR A 55 -15.13 -7.08 5.85
CA TYR A 55 -14.21 -7.35 4.74
C TYR A 55 -12.73 -7.15 5.10
N LYS A 56 -12.41 -7.15 6.40
CA LYS A 56 -11.03 -7.04 6.89
C LYS A 56 -10.06 -8.03 6.25
N SER A 57 -8.78 -7.69 6.29
CA SER A 57 -7.70 -8.54 5.79
C SER A 57 -7.79 -9.96 6.36
N THR A 58 -7.67 -10.93 5.46
CA THR A 58 -7.59 -12.35 5.79
C THR A 58 -6.15 -12.81 6.02
N THR A 59 -5.18 -11.91 5.87
CA THR A 59 -3.74 -12.19 6.05
C THR A 59 -3.24 -11.40 7.25
N ALA A 60 -2.90 -12.11 8.33
CA ALA A 60 -2.30 -11.47 9.51
C ALA A 60 -0.96 -10.81 9.13
N GLY A 61 -0.70 -9.61 9.66
CA GLY A 61 0.50 -8.84 9.35
C GLY A 61 0.55 -8.22 7.95
N ALA A 62 -0.57 -8.21 7.20
CA ALA A 62 -0.67 -7.51 5.92
C ALA A 62 -2.07 -6.90 5.73
N ALA A 63 -2.19 -5.57 5.68
CA ALA A 63 -3.46 -4.89 5.50
C ALA A 63 -3.31 -3.52 4.81
N HIS A 64 -4.33 -3.10 4.06
CA HIS A 64 -4.36 -1.78 3.42
C HIS A 64 -4.78 -0.70 4.42
N MET A 65 -3.79 -0.17 5.16
CA MET A 65 -4.02 0.88 6.17
C MET A 65 -3.68 2.28 5.69
N CYS A 66 -3.37 2.42 4.40
CA CYS A 66 -3.13 3.70 3.74
C CYS A 66 -4.18 4.02 2.65
N GLY A 67 -5.06 3.08 2.32
CA GLY A 67 -6.13 3.25 1.32
C GLY A 67 -5.75 2.88 -0.12
N HIS A 68 -4.61 2.20 -0.33
CA HIS A 68 -4.13 1.79 -1.66
C HIS A 68 -5.08 0.82 -2.38
N ASP A 69 -5.90 0.07 -1.65
CA ASP A 69 -7.03 -0.69 -2.20
C ASP A 69 -8.09 0.22 -2.84
N GLY A 70 -8.40 1.35 -2.21
CA GLY A 70 -9.20 2.42 -2.78
C GLY A 70 -8.57 3.03 -4.03
N HIS A 71 -7.26 3.34 -4.00
CA HIS A 71 -6.53 3.88 -5.16
C HIS A 71 -6.56 2.93 -6.36
N MET A 72 -6.30 1.63 -6.15
CA MET A 72 -6.45 0.60 -7.18
C MET A 72 -7.88 0.55 -7.73
N THR A 73 -8.88 0.60 -6.84
CA THR A 73 -10.29 0.54 -7.21
C THR A 73 -10.69 1.74 -8.06
N SER A 74 -10.25 2.95 -7.70
CA SER A 74 -10.49 4.17 -8.47
C SER A 74 -9.80 4.13 -9.83
N LEU A 75 -8.53 3.71 -9.91
CA LEU A 75 -7.82 3.60 -11.18
C LEU A 75 -8.46 2.55 -12.10
N ALA A 76 -8.90 1.42 -11.55
CA ALA A 76 -9.61 0.38 -12.29
C ALA A 76 -11.00 0.84 -12.75
N GLY A 77 -11.73 1.60 -11.92
CA GLY A 77 -13.01 2.21 -12.28
C GLY A 77 -12.87 3.20 -13.43
N PHE A 78 -11.87 4.08 -13.34
CA PHE A 78 -11.49 4.99 -14.42
C PHE A 78 -11.16 4.23 -15.71
N ALA A 79 -10.32 3.19 -15.64
CA ALA A 79 -9.95 2.38 -16.80
C ALA A 79 -11.17 1.73 -17.48
N GLN A 80 -12.13 1.21 -16.69
CA GLN A 80 -13.35 0.61 -17.24
C GLN A 80 -14.23 1.62 -17.98
N LEU A 81 -14.41 2.82 -17.42
CA LEU A 81 -15.21 3.87 -18.05
C LEU A 81 -14.51 4.40 -19.30
N LEU A 82 -13.22 4.71 -19.21
CA LEU A 82 -12.42 5.15 -20.35
C LEU A 82 -12.45 4.13 -21.49
N GLN A 83 -12.26 2.84 -21.19
CA GLN A 83 -12.26 1.77 -22.20
C GLN A 83 -13.58 1.72 -23.00
N ARG A 84 -14.73 2.01 -22.36
CA ARG A 84 -16.04 2.03 -23.03
C ARG A 84 -16.20 3.20 -24.01
N ARG A 85 -15.39 4.25 -23.87
CA ARG A 85 -15.43 5.46 -24.69
C ARG A 85 -14.10 5.71 -25.41
N ARG A 86 -13.22 4.70 -25.51
CA ARG A 86 -11.87 4.85 -26.08
C ARG A 86 -11.87 5.37 -27.52
N GLU A 87 -12.95 5.17 -28.25
CA GLU A 87 -13.14 5.65 -29.63
C GLU A 87 -13.33 7.17 -29.72
N HIS A 88 -13.67 7.83 -28.61
CA HIS A 88 -13.75 9.28 -28.49
C HIS A 88 -12.41 9.93 -28.10
N LEU A 89 -11.40 9.13 -27.78
CA LEU A 89 -10.05 9.66 -27.61
C LEU A 89 -9.53 10.19 -28.95
N PRO A 90 -8.71 11.24 -28.96
CA PRO A 90 -8.11 11.72 -30.19
C PRO A 90 -7.21 10.66 -30.82
N VAL A 91 -7.07 10.76 -32.14
CA VAL A 91 -6.25 9.83 -32.92
C VAL A 91 -4.79 9.86 -32.45
N ASN A 92 -4.16 8.70 -32.37
CA ASN A 92 -2.75 8.52 -31.95
C ASN A 92 -2.46 9.04 -30.54
N THR A 93 -3.45 9.03 -29.64
CA THR A 93 -3.26 9.32 -28.21
C THR A 93 -3.35 8.08 -27.34
N CYS A 94 -2.83 8.18 -26.12
CA CYS A 94 -2.82 7.11 -25.13
C CYS A 94 -3.16 7.65 -23.74
N VAL A 95 -3.93 6.88 -22.98
CA VAL A 95 -3.99 7.04 -21.52
C VAL A 95 -3.28 5.83 -20.90
N ARG A 96 -2.25 6.11 -20.11
CA ARG A 96 -1.47 5.09 -19.41
C ARG A 96 -1.90 5.00 -17.94
N LEU A 97 -2.07 3.79 -17.46
CA LEU A 97 -2.44 3.49 -16.08
C LEU A 97 -1.24 2.81 -15.42
N LEU A 98 -0.79 3.36 -14.30
CA LEU A 98 0.35 2.88 -13.52
C LEU A 98 -0.17 2.30 -12.22
N PHE A 99 -0.36 0.98 -12.19
CA PHE A 99 -0.65 0.24 -10.97
C PHE A 99 0.68 -0.09 -10.30
N GLN A 100 1.05 0.74 -9.32
CA GLN A 100 2.38 0.77 -8.74
C GLN A 100 2.49 -0.08 -7.46
N PRO A 101 3.42 -1.04 -7.36
CA PRO A 101 3.70 -1.75 -6.11
C PRO A 101 4.59 -0.89 -5.20
N ALA A 102 4.82 -1.34 -3.97
CA ALA A 102 6.00 -0.95 -3.18
C ALA A 102 6.18 0.56 -2.94
N GLU A 103 5.08 1.32 -2.78
CA GLU A 103 5.13 2.72 -2.34
C GLU A 103 5.71 2.82 -0.92
N GLU A 104 5.27 1.93 -0.02
CA GLU A 104 5.51 1.95 1.44
C GLU A 104 6.92 1.46 1.79
N GLY A 105 7.93 2.25 1.41
CA GLY A 105 9.34 2.06 1.80
C GLY A 105 10.23 1.35 0.79
N HIS A 106 9.70 0.94 -0.37
CA HIS A 106 10.39 0.02 -1.29
C HIS A 106 10.62 0.59 -2.71
N PHE A 107 10.28 1.85 -2.94
CA PHE A 107 10.62 2.63 -4.15
C PHE A 107 10.08 2.02 -5.44
N GLY A 108 8.83 1.58 -5.45
CA GLY A 108 8.20 1.01 -6.63
C GLY A 108 8.18 1.95 -7.83
N ALA A 109 8.03 3.26 -7.62
CA ALA A 109 8.12 4.25 -8.69
C ALA A 109 9.47 4.19 -9.42
N VAL A 110 10.58 4.09 -8.69
CA VAL A 110 11.94 3.99 -9.26
C VAL A 110 12.08 2.73 -10.12
N ALA A 111 11.57 1.59 -9.64
CA ALA A 111 11.61 0.34 -10.40
C ALA A 111 10.77 0.41 -11.69
N MET A 112 9.57 1.01 -11.62
CA MET A 112 8.72 1.18 -12.80
C MET A 112 9.30 2.16 -13.82
N ILE A 113 9.89 3.28 -13.37
CA ILE A 113 10.56 4.26 -14.25
C ILE A 113 11.72 3.59 -14.99
N LYS A 114 12.57 2.83 -14.28
CA LYS A 114 13.64 2.03 -14.91
C LYS A 114 13.11 1.00 -15.91
N GLY A 115 11.88 0.52 -15.71
CA GLY A 115 11.17 -0.36 -16.63
C GLY A 115 10.49 0.34 -17.81
N GLY A 116 10.69 1.64 -18.01
CA GLY A 116 10.15 2.40 -19.15
C GLY A 116 8.69 2.82 -18.99
N CYS A 117 8.13 2.83 -17.77
CA CYS A 117 6.72 3.17 -17.59
C CYS A 117 6.36 4.61 -18.03
N LEU A 118 7.36 5.50 -18.09
CA LEU A 118 7.22 6.90 -18.54
C LEU A 118 7.63 7.13 -20.01
N ASP A 119 7.97 6.08 -20.76
CA ASP A 119 8.36 6.22 -22.15
C ASP A 119 7.19 6.72 -22.99
N GLY A 120 7.38 7.87 -23.64
CA GLY A 120 6.34 8.55 -24.41
C GLY A 120 5.22 9.19 -23.58
N VAL A 121 5.30 9.19 -22.24
CA VAL A 121 4.34 9.91 -21.38
C VAL A 121 4.70 11.40 -21.36
N ASP A 122 3.74 12.28 -21.57
CA ASP A 122 3.92 13.73 -21.51
C ASP A 122 3.67 14.26 -20.09
N GLU A 123 2.64 13.76 -19.41
CA GLU A 123 2.22 14.19 -18.07
C GLU A 123 1.79 13.04 -17.17
N VAL A 124 1.92 13.21 -15.85
CA VAL A 124 1.57 12.19 -14.86
C VAL A 124 0.72 12.77 -13.71
N TYR A 125 -0.33 12.05 -13.34
CA TYR A 125 -1.26 12.44 -12.29
C TYR A 125 -1.50 11.30 -11.30
N GLY A 126 -1.73 11.66 -10.04
CA GLY A 126 -2.06 10.71 -8.97
C GLY A 126 -2.82 11.42 -7.85
N TYR A 127 -3.45 10.65 -6.98
CA TYR A 127 -4.07 11.19 -5.78
C TYR A 127 -3.80 10.32 -4.57
N HIS A 128 -3.98 10.90 -3.39
CA HIS A 128 -4.05 10.16 -2.13
C HIS A 128 -5.29 10.54 -1.33
N ASN A 129 -5.90 9.59 -0.63
CA ASN A 129 -6.94 9.90 0.35
C ASN A 129 -6.35 10.52 1.61
N VAL A 130 -6.95 11.58 2.16
CA VAL A 130 -6.42 12.27 3.35
C VAL A 130 -7.52 12.55 4.38
N ASN A 131 -7.13 12.70 5.64
CA ASN A 131 -8.00 13.01 6.77
C ASN A 131 -8.51 14.48 6.75
N PHE A 132 -9.02 14.93 5.61
CA PHE A 132 -9.73 16.21 5.40
C PHE A 132 -11.24 15.94 5.27
N PRO A 133 -12.09 16.98 5.36
CA PRO A 133 -13.53 16.81 5.20
C PRO A 133 -13.89 16.11 3.88
N GLU A 134 -14.85 15.18 3.92
CA GLU A 134 -15.31 14.46 2.75
C GLU A 134 -15.76 15.43 1.64
N GLY A 135 -15.37 15.14 0.40
CA GLY A 135 -15.69 15.97 -0.77
C GLY A 135 -14.71 17.12 -1.01
N VAL A 136 -13.81 17.43 -0.07
CA VAL A 136 -12.74 18.41 -0.31
C VAL A 136 -11.67 17.80 -1.21
N VAL A 137 -11.24 18.57 -2.21
CA VAL A 137 -10.07 18.27 -3.04
C VAL A 137 -8.99 19.30 -2.74
N ALA A 138 -7.84 18.85 -2.23
CA ALA A 138 -6.73 19.73 -1.91
C ALA A 138 -5.59 19.62 -2.94
N VAL A 139 -5.15 20.76 -3.46
CA VAL A 139 -4.05 20.85 -4.43
C VAL A 139 -3.37 22.22 -4.36
N LYS A 140 -2.04 22.24 -4.54
CA LYS A 140 -1.27 23.47 -4.78
C LYS A 140 -0.10 23.19 -5.73
N ALA A 141 0.44 24.25 -6.32
CA ALA A 141 1.71 24.22 -7.00
C ALA A 141 2.88 24.14 -6.02
N GLY A 142 4.02 23.61 -6.47
CA GLY A 142 5.21 23.46 -5.64
C GLY A 142 5.11 22.27 -4.68
N ALA A 143 5.87 22.31 -3.58
CA ALA A 143 5.91 21.22 -2.61
C ALA A 143 4.53 20.98 -1.97
N VAL A 144 4.05 19.74 -2.05
CA VAL A 144 2.80 19.24 -1.46
C VAL A 144 3.02 18.15 -0.42
N MET A 145 4.13 17.42 -0.48
CA MET A 145 4.56 16.47 0.55
C MET A 145 6.06 16.59 0.80
N SER A 146 6.47 16.26 2.02
CA SER A 146 7.84 16.45 2.47
C SER A 146 8.82 15.44 1.88
N HIS A 147 10.05 15.92 1.69
CA HIS A 147 11.23 15.09 1.55
C HIS A 147 11.44 14.29 2.84
N GLY A 148 11.69 12.99 2.71
CA GLY A 148 11.82 12.07 3.83
C GLY A 148 13.19 11.41 3.84
N ASN A 149 13.93 11.59 4.94
CA ASN A 149 15.19 10.88 5.17
C ASN A 149 15.18 10.14 6.50
N THR A 150 16.08 9.17 6.60
CA THR A 150 16.49 8.56 7.86
C THR A 150 17.93 8.91 8.18
N PHE A 151 18.27 8.95 9.46
CA PHE A 151 19.65 9.11 9.91
C PHE A 151 19.98 8.18 11.06
N ARG A 152 21.26 7.83 11.18
CA ARG A 152 21.82 7.08 12.31
C ARG A 152 23.03 7.82 12.84
N ILE A 153 23.02 8.10 14.13
CA ILE A 153 24.15 8.64 14.89
C ILE A 153 24.77 7.51 15.69
N THR A 154 26.08 7.39 15.64
CA THR A 154 26.86 6.47 16.48
C THR A 154 27.89 7.27 17.25
N LEU A 155 27.81 7.21 18.59
CA LEU A 155 28.78 7.79 19.51
C LEU A 155 29.63 6.65 20.10
N THR A 156 30.95 6.75 20.01
CA THR A 156 31.89 5.74 20.52
C THR A 156 32.93 6.34 21.44
N GLY A 157 33.16 5.69 22.57
CA GLY A 157 34.13 6.09 23.59
C GLY A 157 34.72 4.88 24.33
N PRO A 158 35.65 5.11 25.27
CA PRO A 158 36.40 4.03 25.89
C PRO A 158 35.58 3.07 26.78
N GLY A 159 34.33 3.39 27.14
CA GLY A 159 33.55 2.63 28.13
C GLY A 159 34.16 2.74 29.55
N GLY A 160 33.52 2.15 30.57
CA GLY A 160 34.02 2.27 31.95
C GLY A 160 33.08 1.75 33.06
N HIS A 161 33.41 2.03 34.32
CA HIS A 161 32.62 1.66 35.50
C HIS A 161 31.60 2.76 35.85
N GLY A 162 30.33 2.40 36.12
CA GLY A 162 29.17 3.32 36.21
C GLY A 162 29.18 4.46 37.27
N SER A 163 30.27 4.63 38.00
CA SER A 163 30.38 5.52 39.17
C SER A 163 30.82 6.97 38.87
N ALA A 164 30.81 7.41 37.61
CA ALA A 164 31.13 8.81 37.25
C ALA A 164 30.42 9.31 35.96
N PRO A 165 29.13 9.71 36.02
CA PRO A 165 28.41 10.23 34.85
C PRO A 165 28.09 11.72 35.03
N HIS A 166 28.65 12.61 34.21
CA HIS A 166 28.20 14.00 34.16
C HIS A 166 28.01 14.48 32.72
N GLN A 167 26.80 15.00 32.48
CA GLN A 167 26.33 15.91 31.40
C GLN A 167 25.67 15.28 30.15
N THR A 168 24.36 15.51 30.04
CA THR A 168 23.52 15.30 28.84
C THR A 168 23.14 16.67 28.24
N LEU A 169 23.05 16.75 26.91
CA LEU A 169 22.83 17.98 26.14
C LEU A 169 21.50 18.00 25.38
N THR A 170 20.94 19.19 25.19
CA THR A 170 19.75 19.52 24.38
C THR A 170 20.12 20.39 23.17
N ILE A 171 19.39 20.27 22.05
CA ILE A 171 19.58 21.04 20.81
C ILE A 171 18.37 21.96 20.58
N THR A 172 18.59 23.21 20.14
CA THR A 172 17.53 24.18 19.82
C THR A 172 17.55 24.67 18.36
N SER A 173 16.35 25.04 17.89
CA SER A 173 15.88 25.30 16.52
C SER A 173 16.20 26.71 15.95
N ARG A 174 17.47 27.10 15.73
CA ARG A 174 17.81 28.46 15.24
C ARG A 174 18.55 28.56 13.90
N ASN A 175 18.70 27.48 13.15
CA ASN A 175 19.55 27.47 11.93
C ASN A 175 18.76 27.44 10.61
N ILE A 176 17.44 27.63 10.65
CA ILE A 176 16.55 27.57 9.49
C ILE A 176 15.79 28.90 9.43
N SER A 177 15.57 29.42 8.21
CA SER A 177 14.75 30.62 8.01
C SER A 177 13.38 30.44 8.68
N ALA A 178 12.81 31.50 9.24
CA ALA A 178 11.46 31.43 9.83
C ALA A 178 10.37 31.08 8.80
N HIS A 179 10.67 31.19 7.50
CA HIS A 179 9.77 30.83 6.41
C HIS A 179 9.94 29.39 5.91
N ASP A 180 11.01 28.72 6.32
CA ASP A 180 11.30 27.35 5.93
C ASP A 180 10.94 26.39 7.08
N SER A 181 10.49 25.19 6.72
CA SER A 181 10.13 24.15 7.69
C SER A 181 11.11 22.98 7.61
N ALA A 182 11.62 22.56 8.77
CA ALA A 182 12.27 21.28 8.92
C ALA A 182 11.90 20.61 10.24
N ILE A 183 11.86 19.29 10.21
CA ILE A 183 11.59 18.46 11.38
C ILE A 183 12.73 17.45 11.49
N VAL A 184 13.29 17.33 12.69
CA VAL A 184 14.28 16.31 13.04
C VAL A 184 13.72 15.54 14.23
N THR A 185 13.50 14.24 14.07
CA THR A 185 12.93 13.38 15.10
C THR A 185 13.92 12.28 15.43
N ILE A 186 14.38 12.21 16.70
CA ILE A 186 15.08 11.02 17.22
C ILE A 186 14.02 10.03 17.67
N ALA A 187 13.92 8.90 16.98
CA ALA A 187 12.91 7.88 17.24
C ALA A 187 13.43 6.72 18.10
N GLN A 188 14.74 6.50 18.12
CA GLN A 188 15.37 5.42 18.88
C GLN A 188 16.68 5.88 19.52
N VAL A 189 16.94 5.39 20.73
CA VAL A 189 18.21 5.53 21.45
C VAL A 189 18.55 4.18 22.08
N HIS A 190 19.73 3.65 21.80
CA HIS A 190 20.23 2.38 22.34
C HIS A 190 21.65 2.54 22.86
N GLY A 191 21.91 2.11 24.09
CA GLY A 191 23.25 2.08 24.68
C GLY A 191 23.24 1.51 26.08
N GLY A 192 24.27 0.72 26.41
CA GLY A 192 24.39 0.03 27.70
C GLY A 192 23.69 -1.33 27.70
N GLU A 193 24.25 -2.27 28.45
CA GLU A 193 23.73 -3.63 28.63
C GLU A 193 23.60 -4.03 30.10
N ALA A 194 24.22 -3.25 31.01
CA ALA A 194 24.19 -3.45 32.44
C ALA A 194 24.14 -2.08 33.15
N ASP A 195 23.48 -2.02 34.30
CA ASP A 195 23.28 -0.80 35.09
C ASP A 195 24.58 -0.27 35.72
N ASN A 196 25.61 -1.11 35.86
CA ASN A 196 26.91 -0.79 36.46
C ASN A 196 28.06 -0.63 35.45
N VAL A 197 27.79 -0.75 34.14
CA VAL A 197 28.80 -0.63 33.07
C VAL A 197 28.48 0.57 32.17
N ILE A 198 29.44 1.48 32.03
CA ILE A 198 29.36 2.59 31.06
C ILE A 198 29.58 2.01 29.65
N PRO A 199 28.62 2.17 28.72
CA PRO A 199 28.75 1.63 27.37
C PRO A 199 29.88 2.27 26.58
N SER A 200 30.54 1.46 25.75
CA SER A 200 31.52 1.92 24.77
C SER A 200 30.89 2.55 23.52
N SER A 201 29.59 2.30 23.29
CA SER A 201 28.86 2.82 22.14
C SER A 201 27.40 3.13 22.47
N VAL A 202 26.90 4.24 21.93
CA VAL A 202 25.48 4.61 21.92
C VAL A 202 25.06 4.87 20.48
N THR A 203 23.94 4.30 20.06
CA THR A 203 23.35 4.56 18.75
C THR A 203 22.02 5.27 18.89
N MET A 204 21.80 6.28 18.06
CA MET A 204 20.52 6.97 17.93
C MET A 204 20.08 6.91 16.48
N SER A 205 18.80 6.75 16.22
CA SER A 205 18.28 6.81 14.86
C SER A 205 16.97 7.56 14.81
N GLY A 206 16.67 8.10 13.63
CA GLY A 206 15.58 9.04 13.47
C GLY A 206 15.29 9.39 12.03
N THR A 207 14.42 10.37 11.85
CA THR A 207 13.98 10.88 10.55
C THR A 207 14.17 12.38 10.45
N THR A 208 14.40 12.85 9.22
CA THR A 208 14.28 14.28 8.89
C THR A 208 13.17 14.48 7.89
N ARG A 209 12.53 15.65 7.95
CA ARG A 209 11.53 16.13 6.99
C ARG A 209 11.84 17.57 6.61
N ASP A 210 11.71 17.88 5.33
CA ASP A 210 11.79 19.24 4.78
C ASP A 210 11.00 19.32 3.47
N PHE A 211 10.90 20.52 2.89
CA PHE A 211 10.11 20.75 1.67
C PHE A 211 10.94 21.37 0.54
N ALA A 212 12.25 21.50 0.73
CA ALA A 212 13.13 22.16 -0.22
C ALA A 212 14.56 21.58 -0.11
N PRO A 213 15.22 21.25 -1.24
CA PRO A 213 16.57 20.68 -1.22
C PRO A 213 17.60 21.49 -0.42
N ALA A 214 17.53 22.82 -0.48
CA ALA A 214 18.42 23.70 0.28
C ALA A 214 18.26 23.52 1.81
N VAL A 215 17.05 23.23 2.28
CA VAL A 215 16.80 22.97 3.71
C VAL A 215 17.39 21.62 4.12
N ALA A 216 17.27 20.59 3.27
CA ALA A 216 17.91 19.29 3.51
C ALA A 216 19.43 19.42 3.66
N ASP A 217 20.08 20.24 2.84
CA ASP A 217 21.54 20.49 2.92
C ASP A 217 21.94 21.18 4.21
N VAL A 218 21.13 22.14 4.68
CA VAL A 218 21.32 22.79 5.98
C VAL A 218 21.19 21.76 7.11
N ILE A 219 20.16 20.90 7.09
CA ILE A 219 19.97 19.86 8.10
C ILE A 219 21.19 18.94 8.15
N ARG A 220 21.63 18.42 7.00
CA ARG A 220 22.78 17.51 6.90
C ARG A 220 24.03 18.15 7.48
N THR A 221 24.36 19.36 7.03
CA THR A 221 25.55 20.10 7.46
C THR A 221 25.53 20.38 8.97
N ARG A 222 24.40 20.87 9.48
CA ARG A 222 24.28 21.27 10.89
C ARG A 222 24.27 20.06 11.82
N MET A 223 23.53 19.00 11.49
CA MET A 223 23.52 17.78 12.31
C MET A 223 24.89 17.12 12.35
N SER A 224 25.60 17.02 11.20
CA SER A 224 26.98 16.50 11.18
C SER A 224 27.92 17.32 12.04
N ALA A 225 27.86 18.65 11.96
CA ALA A 225 28.66 19.53 12.80
C ALA A 225 28.34 19.35 14.30
N ILE A 226 27.05 19.32 14.67
CA ILE A 226 26.62 19.14 16.06
C ILE A 226 27.11 17.80 16.61
N VAL A 227 26.86 16.70 15.90
CA VAL A 227 27.29 15.35 16.34
C VAL A 227 28.80 15.31 16.54
N THR A 228 29.56 15.83 15.57
CA THR A 228 31.03 15.80 15.61
C THR A 228 31.57 16.63 16.77
N HIS A 229 31.14 17.89 16.88
CA HIS A 229 31.70 18.82 17.87
C HIS A 229 31.20 18.56 19.28
N THR A 230 29.95 18.15 19.46
CA THR A 230 29.44 17.73 20.76
C THR A 230 30.18 16.47 21.24
N ALA A 231 30.35 15.45 20.39
CA ALA A 231 31.11 14.27 20.76
C ALA A 231 32.56 14.61 21.15
N ALA A 232 33.23 15.44 20.34
CA ALA A 232 34.60 15.87 20.59
C ALA A 232 34.74 16.61 21.93
N ALA A 233 33.76 17.42 22.33
CA ALA A 233 33.77 18.12 23.62
C ALA A 233 33.81 17.16 24.83
N PHE A 234 33.31 15.93 24.67
CA PHE A 234 33.36 14.88 25.70
C PHE A 234 34.48 13.86 25.47
N GLY A 235 35.42 14.13 24.56
CA GLY A 235 36.51 13.21 24.24
C GLY A 235 36.05 11.89 23.59
N VAL A 236 34.84 11.86 23.02
CA VAL A 236 34.30 10.71 22.29
C VAL A 236 34.20 11.01 20.80
N GLN A 237 34.09 9.98 19.97
CA GLN A 237 33.88 10.12 18.54
C GLN A 237 32.39 10.04 18.22
N GLY A 238 31.89 10.98 17.42
CA GLY A 238 30.52 10.99 16.93
C GLY A 238 30.51 10.89 15.40
N THR A 239 29.73 9.97 14.86
CA THR A 239 29.48 9.86 13.42
C THR A 239 27.99 9.92 13.16
N ILE A 240 27.60 10.46 12.00
CA ILE A 240 26.24 10.45 11.52
C ILE A 240 26.21 9.99 10.07
N GLN A 241 25.26 9.12 9.76
CA GLN A 241 24.98 8.64 8.41
C GLN A 241 23.55 9.04 8.06
N PHE A 242 23.38 9.55 6.85
CA PHE A 242 22.07 9.85 6.28
C PHE A 242 21.75 8.83 5.19
N ASP A 243 20.48 8.42 5.16
CA ASP A 243 19.90 7.57 4.13
C ASP A 243 18.73 8.33 3.51
N GLU A 244 18.94 8.80 2.28
CA GLU A 244 17.98 9.61 1.54
C GLU A 244 16.91 8.70 0.95
N ARG A 245 15.65 8.91 1.32
CA ARG A 245 14.56 8.03 0.88
C ARG A 245 13.77 8.68 -0.24
N TYR A 246 12.93 9.63 0.11
CA TYR A 246 11.96 10.20 -0.82
C TYR A 246 12.21 11.68 -1.03
N PRO A 247 12.40 12.14 -2.28
CA PRO A 247 12.33 13.55 -2.63
C PRO A 247 11.02 14.19 -2.14
N ALA A 248 11.01 15.51 -2.00
CA ALA A 248 9.74 16.22 -1.81
C ALA A 248 8.84 16.00 -3.04
N THR A 249 7.55 15.77 -2.81
CA THR A 249 6.55 15.70 -3.89
C THR A 249 6.23 17.14 -4.30
N VAL A 250 6.67 17.53 -5.50
CA VAL A 250 6.58 18.90 -6.01
C VAL A 250 5.73 18.92 -7.27
N ASN A 251 4.54 19.49 -7.17
CA ASN A 251 3.64 19.64 -8.31
C ASN A 251 4.13 20.74 -9.25
N ALA A 252 4.08 20.46 -10.55
CA ALA A 252 4.30 21.47 -11.58
C ALA A 252 3.18 22.51 -11.57
N VAL A 253 3.52 23.78 -11.80
CA VAL A 253 2.60 24.93 -11.64
C VAL A 253 1.37 24.78 -12.52
N ASP A 254 1.57 24.53 -13.81
CA ASP A 254 0.48 24.44 -14.79
C ASP A 254 -0.42 23.23 -14.51
N GLN A 255 0.17 22.07 -14.18
CA GLN A 255 -0.58 20.86 -13.90
C GLN A 255 -1.37 20.95 -12.60
N ALA A 256 -0.83 21.60 -11.56
CA ALA A 256 -1.57 21.87 -10.33
C ALA A 256 -2.78 22.79 -10.58
N GLU A 257 -2.61 23.80 -11.42
CA GLU A 257 -3.69 24.72 -11.79
C GLU A 257 -4.77 24.01 -12.62
N ILE A 258 -4.39 23.10 -13.52
CA ILE A 258 -5.33 22.24 -14.25
C ILE A 258 -6.12 21.35 -13.29
N VAL A 259 -5.44 20.69 -12.34
CA VAL A 259 -6.11 19.89 -11.32
C VAL A 259 -7.06 20.74 -10.49
N ARG A 260 -6.67 21.97 -10.12
CA ARG A 260 -7.55 22.89 -9.39
C ARG A 260 -8.81 23.20 -10.19
N LYS A 261 -8.70 23.52 -11.48
CA LYS A 261 -9.84 23.80 -12.36
C LYS A 261 -10.77 22.60 -12.51
N VAL A 262 -10.22 21.40 -12.73
CA VAL A 262 -11.01 20.16 -12.80
C VAL A 262 -11.65 19.84 -11.45
N ALA A 263 -10.94 20.08 -10.34
CA ALA A 263 -11.53 19.89 -9.01
C ALA A 263 -12.72 20.83 -8.78
N GLN A 264 -12.69 22.05 -9.32
CA GLN A 264 -13.81 22.99 -9.19
C GLN A 264 -15.07 22.51 -9.93
N SER A 265 -14.94 21.86 -11.09
CA SER A 265 -16.08 21.26 -11.80
C SER A 265 -16.59 19.97 -11.14
N VAL A 266 -15.72 19.23 -10.46
CA VAL A 266 -16.05 17.94 -9.82
C VAL A 266 -16.65 18.12 -8.43
N ALA A 267 -16.00 18.92 -7.58
CA ALA A 267 -16.34 19.07 -6.16
C ALA A 267 -17.04 20.41 -5.85
N GLY A 268 -17.05 21.36 -6.79
CA GLY A 268 -17.50 22.73 -6.56
C GLY A 268 -16.40 23.61 -5.97
N GLU A 269 -16.41 24.89 -6.33
CA GLU A 269 -15.34 25.84 -5.97
C GLU A 269 -15.07 25.93 -4.46
N ALA A 270 -16.12 25.88 -3.63
CA ALA A 270 -16.00 25.94 -2.18
C ALA A 270 -15.28 24.73 -1.54
N ASN A 271 -15.18 23.61 -2.28
CA ASN A 271 -14.56 22.37 -1.79
C ASN A 271 -13.14 22.16 -2.35
N VAL A 272 -12.58 23.14 -3.06
CA VAL A 272 -11.21 23.09 -3.56
C VAL A 272 -10.32 24.00 -2.72
N THR A 273 -9.23 23.47 -2.16
CA THR A 273 -8.37 24.23 -1.25
C THR A 273 -6.89 23.92 -1.43
N ALA A 274 -6.04 24.83 -0.94
CA ALA A 274 -4.62 24.58 -0.70
C ALA A 274 -4.31 24.48 0.81
N ASP A 275 -5.31 24.73 1.67
CA ASP A 275 -5.14 24.74 3.12
C ASP A 275 -4.79 23.34 3.64
N GLY A 276 -3.90 23.30 4.62
CA GLY A 276 -3.35 22.05 5.15
C GLY A 276 -2.21 21.45 4.33
N LEU A 277 -1.83 22.05 3.18
CA LEU A 277 -0.64 21.66 2.41
C LEU A 277 0.55 22.60 2.68
N PRO A 278 1.80 22.08 2.68
CA PRO A 278 2.17 20.69 2.39
C PRO A 278 2.00 19.74 3.60
N LEU A 279 1.84 18.44 3.31
CA LEU A 279 1.79 17.38 4.33
C LEU A 279 3.20 16.91 4.71
N CYS A 280 3.42 16.60 5.99
CA CYS A 280 4.70 16.07 6.51
C CYS A 280 4.95 14.58 6.21
N ALA A 281 4.01 13.93 5.51
CA ALA A 281 4.23 12.61 4.94
C ALA A 281 5.17 12.71 3.73
N SER A 282 5.71 11.58 3.30
CA SER A 282 6.53 11.44 2.09
C SER A 282 5.85 10.46 1.16
N GLU A 283 6.10 10.59 -0.14
CA GLU A 283 5.42 9.81 -1.17
C GLU A 283 6.38 9.58 -2.35
N ASP A 284 6.44 8.34 -2.83
CA ASP A 284 7.36 7.97 -3.90
C ASP A 284 6.89 8.42 -5.31
N PHE A 285 5.65 8.89 -5.44
CA PHE A 285 5.18 9.62 -6.63
C PHE A 285 6.07 10.84 -6.98
N SER A 286 6.80 11.38 -5.99
CA SER A 286 7.83 12.40 -6.18
C SER A 286 8.87 12.02 -7.26
N PHE A 287 9.16 10.73 -7.46
CA PHE A 287 10.07 10.27 -8.51
C PHE A 287 9.48 10.44 -9.92
N TYR A 288 8.18 10.25 -10.12
CA TYR A 288 7.57 10.54 -11.42
C TYR A 288 7.61 12.04 -11.74
N LEU A 289 7.35 12.88 -10.73
CA LEU A 289 7.35 14.34 -10.88
C LEU A 289 8.74 14.94 -11.18
N LYS A 290 9.82 14.20 -10.89
CA LYS A 290 11.18 14.55 -11.35
C LYS A 290 11.38 14.33 -12.85
N GLU A 291 10.69 13.35 -13.42
CA GLU A 291 10.87 12.91 -14.82
C GLU A 291 9.86 13.56 -15.77
N ARG A 292 8.65 13.84 -15.29
CA ARG A 292 7.53 14.39 -16.07
C ARG A 292 6.78 15.46 -15.30
N PRO A 293 6.33 16.53 -15.97
CA PRO A 293 5.40 17.49 -15.36
C PRO A 293 4.11 16.77 -14.97
N GLY A 294 3.53 17.16 -13.84
CA GLY A 294 2.42 16.43 -13.25
C GLY A 294 1.90 17.07 -11.98
N ALA A 295 0.87 16.47 -11.42
CA ALA A 295 0.30 16.88 -10.15
C ALA A 295 -0.23 15.71 -9.32
N PHE A 296 0.10 15.74 -8.04
CA PHE A 296 -0.43 14.90 -6.99
C PHE A 296 -1.40 15.70 -6.12
N PHE A 297 -2.62 15.21 -5.95
CA PHE A 297 -3.67 15.91 -5.22
C PHE A 297 -4.30 15.03 -4.15
N PHE A 298 -5.08 15.61 -3.26
CA PHE A 298 -5.65 14.90 -2.12
C PHE A 298 -7.17 14.97 -2.14
N ILE A 299 -7.82 13.88 -1.73
CA ILE A 299 -9.27 13.83 -1.57
C ILE A 299 -9.59 13.54 -0.10
N GLY A 300 -10.38 14.41 0.51
CA GLY A 300 -10.80 14.28 1.90
C GLY A 300 -11.78 13.13 2.10
N THR A 301 -11.65 12.41 3.22
CA THR A 301 -12.43 11.20 3.54
C THR A 301 -13.29 11.30 4.79
N VAL A 302 -13.31 12.43 5.49
CA VAL A 302 -13.97 12.53 6.80
C VAL A 302 -15.40 13.05 6.64
N SER A 303 -16.39 12.16 6.71
CA SER A 303 -17.81 12.53 6.79
C SER A 303 -18.39 12.47 8.20
N SER A 304 -17.77 11.71 9.11
CA SER A 304 -18.18 11.61 10.51
C SER A 304 -17.00 11.31 11.43
N ALA A 305 -17.09 11.73 12.69
CA ALA A 305 -16.06 11.48 13.70
C ALA A 305 -16.01 10.00 14.17
N SER A 306 -17.02 9.20 13.84
CA SER A 306 -17.10 7.78 14.25
C SER A 306 -16.29 6.82 13.37
N GLN A 307 -15.79 7.28 12.22
CA GLN A 307 -14.96 6.48 11.32
C GLN A 307 -13.49 6.87 11.47
N ASN A 308 -12.61 5.89 11.65
CA ASN A 308 -11.18 6.16 11.74
C ASN A 308 -10.57 6.28 10.35
N ARG A 309 -10.24 7.51 9.95
CA ARG A 309 -9.57 7.84 8.68
C ARG A 309 -8.08 8.15 8.86
N THR A 310 -7.51 7.79 10.01
CA THR A 310 -6.10 8.00 10.31
C THR A 310 -5.26 6.97 9.56
N LEU A 311 -4.46 7.43 8.60
CA LEU A 311 -3.54 6.58 7.85
C LEU A 311 -2.60 5.82 8.79
N HIS A 312 -2.33 4.56 8.47
CA HIS A 312 -1.46 3.62 9.19
C HIS A 312 -1.98 3.23 10.58
N SER A 313 -3.24 3.55 10.91
CA SER A 313 -3.89 3.03 12.10
C SER A 313 -4.37 1.59 11.88
N SER A 314 -4.28 0.72 12.89
CA SER A 314 -4.77 -0.67 12.80
C SER A 314 -6.29 -0.77 12.63
N THR A 315 -7.01 0.32 12.89
CA THR A 315 -8.46 0.43 12.70
C THR A 315 -8.84 1.39 11.58
N PHE A 316 -7.90 1.74 10.69
CA PHE A 316 -8.20 2.53 9.50
C PHE A 316 -9.31 1.85 8.67
N ASP A 317 -10.15 2.69 8.08
CA ASP A 317 -11.19 2.30 7.13
C ASP A 317 -11.11 3.27 5.94
N PHE A 318 -11.10 2.76 4.71
CA PHE A 318 -11.17 3.61 3.52
C PHE A 318 -12.60 4.12 3.33
N ASN A 319 -12.75 5.34 2.80
CA ASN A 319 -14.09 5.89 2.57
C ASN A 319 -14.55 5.65 1.13
N ASP A 320 -15.31 4.58 0.89
CA ASP A 320 -15.80 4.23 -0.46
C ASP A 320 -16.62 5.35 -1.15
N THR A 321 -17.19 6.30 -0.40
CA THR A 321 -17.95 7.42 -0.96
C THR A 321 -17.11 8.35 -1.83
N ILE A 322 -15.76 8.31 -1.72
CA ILE A 322 -14.86 9.13 -2.53
C ILE A 322 -14.47 8.47 -3.86
N LEU A 323 -14.81 7.20 -4.09
CA LEU A 323 -14.50 6.49 -5.33
C LEU A 323 -15.09 7.19 -6.57
N PRO A 324 -16.36 7.66 -6.57
CA PRO A 324 -16.90 8.39 -7.72
C PRO A 324 -16.19 9.72 -7.98
N VAL A 325 -15.77 10.43 -6.91
CA VAL A 325 -15.02 11.70 -7.02
C VAL A 325 -13.66 11.46 -7.68
N SER A 326 -12.89 10.49 -7.19
CA SER A 326 -11.57 10.15 -7.76
C SER A 326 -11.65 9.67 -9.21
N VAL A 327 -12.62 8.80 -9.54
CA VAL A 327 -12.85 8.36 -10.92
C VAL A 327 -13.21 9.53 -11.83
N ARG A 328 -14.09 10.42 -11.38
CA ARG A 328 -14.50 11.60 -12.15
C ARG A 328 -13.35 12.60 -12.34
N MET A 329 -12.51 12.81 -11.31
CA MET A 329 -11.28 13.61 -11.43
C MET A 329 -10.38 13.08 -12.54
N PHE A 330 -10.10 11.77 -12.58
CA PHE A 330 -9.28 11.17 -13.64
C PHE A 330 -9.90 11.27 -15.03
N LEU A 331 -11.21 11.06 -15.16
CA LEU A 331 -11.92 11.24 -16.43
C LEU A 331 -11.85 12.68 -16.95
N GLU A 332 -12.16 13.66 -16.09
CA GLU A 332 -12.14 15.07 -16.49
C GLU A 332 -10.72 15.58 -16.76
N LEU A 333 -9.71 15.10 -16.02
CA LEU A 333 -8.30 15.35 -16.34
C LEU A 333 -7.92 14.78 -17.71
N ALA A 334 -8.28 13.52 -18.00
CA ALA A 334 -7.99 12.92 -19.30
C ALA A 334 -8.65 13.71 -20.45
N GLN A 335 -9.91 14.10 -20.29
CA GLN A 335 -10.63 14.95 -21.25
C GLN A 335 -9.96 16.30 -21.46
N HIS A 336 -9.62 16.99 -20.38
CA HIS A 336 -8.98 18.30 -20.44
C HIS A 336 -7.58 18.24 -21.05
N ARG A 337 -6.80 17.20 -20.76
CA ARG A 337 -5.42 17.08 -21.24
C ARG A 337 -5.32 16.60 -22.67
N LEU A 338 -6.19 15.70 -23.09
CA LEU A 338 -6.25 15.22 -24.46
C LEU A 338 -7.20 16.04 -25.35
N ASP A 339 -7.78 17.13 -24.83
CA ASP A 339 -8.71 18.00 -25.55
C ASP A 339 -9.84 17.20 -26.26
N CYS A 340 -10.56 16.40 -25.47
CA CYS A 340 -11.62 15.53 -25.97
C CYS A 340 -12.82 15.45 -25.03
N GLN A 341 -13.94 14.94 -25.53
CA GLN A 341 -15.14 14.68 -24.76
C GLN A 341 -15.44 13.17 -24.74
N LEU A 342 -15.09 12.49 -23.66
CA LEU A 342 -15.40 11.08 -23.44
C LEU A 342 -16.86 10.90 -23.00
N TYR A 343 -17.31 11.80 -22.12
CA TYR A 343 -18.66 11.90 -21.58
C TYR A 343 -19.09 13.37 -21.53
N ASP A 344 -20.36 13.64 -21.80
CA ASP A 344 -20.89 15.00 -21.68
C ASP A 344 -21.05 15.43 -20.20
N PRO A 345 -21.24 16.74 -19.91
CA PRO A 345 -21.38 17.21 -18.53
C PRO A 345 -22.55 16.58 -17.75
N VAL A 346 -23.63 16.18 -18.42
CA VAL A 346 -24.79 15.52 -17.81
C VAL A 346 -24.45 14.08 -17.44
N GLU A 347 -23.75 13.36 -18.31
CA GLU A 347 -23.22 12.03 -18.03
C GLU A 347 -22.19 12.08 -16.87
N MET A 348 -21.28 13.04 -16.86
CA MET A 348 -20.30 13.23 -15.79
C MET A 348 -20.95 13.50 -14.43
N ALA A 349 -22.00 14.34 -14.41
CA ALA A 349 -22.76 14.60 -13.19
C ALA A 349 -23.46 13.35 -12.62
N ARG A 350 -23.70 12.31 -13.44
CA ARG A 350 -24.26 11.03 -12.98
C ARG A 350 -23.20 10.10 -12.35
N ILE A 351 -21.91 10.38 -12.54
CA ILE A 351 -20.80 9.68 -11.89
C ILE A 351 -20.58 10.25 -10.47
N HIS A 352 -21.58 10.91 -9.89
CA HIS A 352 -21.47 11.62 -8.61
C HIS A 352 -22.09 10.84 -7.43
N CYS A 353 -21.53 11.05 -6.25
CA CYS A 353 -22.04 10.59 -4.97
C CYS A 353 -23.33 11.37 -4.61
N PRO A 354 -24.34 10.77 -3.94
CA PRO A 354 -25.42 11.53 -3.33
C PRO A 354 -24.84 12.38 -2.19
N MET A 355 -24.52 13.64 -2.46
CA MET A 355 -24.34 14.62 -1.37
C MET A 355 -25.64 14.68 -0.59
N PRO A 356 -25.64 14.73 0.76
CA PRO A 356 -26.86 15.01 1.50
C PRO A 356 -27.32 16.41 1.14
N SER A 357 -28.29 16.49 0.22
CA SER A 357 -29.07 17.69 -0.02
C SER A 357 -29.80 17.99 1.28
N ASN A 358 -29.47 19.11 1.89
CA ASN A 358 -30.25 19.65 2.99
C ASN A 358 -31.55 20.28 2.42
N THR A 359 -32.36 19.48 1.73
CA THR A 359 -33.67 19.84 1.20
C THR A 359 -34.47 18.56 0.98
N GLY A 360 -35.46 18.33 1.84
CA GLY A 360 -36.38 17.20 1.66
C GLY A 360 -37.23 17.39 0.40
N ALA A 361 -37.25 16.38 -0.48
CA ALA A 361 -38.38 16.06 -1.35
C ALA A 361 -38.17 14.68 -2.00
N THR A 362 -39.20 13.84 -1.87
CA THR A 362 -39.36 12.51 -2.44
C THR A 362 -39.52 12.54 -3.96
N HIS A 363 -38.87 11.64 -4.71
CA HIS A 363 -39.41 11.15 -5.98
C HIS A 363 -39.01 9.69 -6.25
N ALA A 364 -40.04 8.84 -6.24
CA ALA A 364 -40.00 7.46 -6.69
C ALA A 364 -39.98 7.42 -8.22
N HIS A 365 -38.95 6.82 -8.83
CA HIS A 365 -39.00 6.14 -10.14
C HIS A 365 -37.60 5.59 -10.49
N THR A 366 -37.19 4.48 -9.85
CA THR A 366 -35.92 3.80 -10.15
C THR A 366 -35.99 2.27 -10.05
N ASP A 367 -37.17 1.66 -10.12
CA ASP A 367 -37.35 0.23 -9.83
C ASP A 367 -37.24 -0.75 -11.02
N ALA A 368 -37.09 -0.27 -12.26
CA ALA A 368 -37.13 -1.19 -13.41
C ALA A 368 -35.78 -1.89 -13.74
N MET A 369 -34.64 -1.40 -13.23
CA MET A 369 -33.31 -1.91 -13.64
C MET A 369 -32.56 -2.70 -12.56
N LEU A 370 -33.07 -2.72 -11.32
CA LEU A 370 -32.50 -3.48 -10.20
C LEU A 370 -32.83 -4.98 -10.22
N MET A 371 -33.90 -5.39 -10.91
CA MET A 371 -34.37 -6.79 -10.87
C MET A 371 -33.53 -7.79 -11.68
N ILE A 372 -32.64 -7.34 -12.58
CA ILE A 372 -31.78 -8.25 -13.36
C ILE A 372 -30.50 -8.62 -12.57
N VAL A 373 -30.07 -7.79 -11.62
CA VAL A 373 -28.84 -8.01 -10.84
C VAL A 373 -29.06 -9.01 -9.68
N ASP A 374 -30.28 -9.09 -9.14
CA ASP A 374 -30.59 -9.81 -7.90
C ASP A 374 -30.48 -11.35 -8.02
N LYS A 375 -30.91 -11.94 -9.16
CA LYS A 375 -30.82 -13.41 -9.37
C LYS A 375 -29.38 -13.94 -9.39
N THR A 376 -28.42 -13.10 -9.77
CA THR A 376 -26.99 -13.45 -9.79
C THR A 376 -26.37 -13.25 -8.41
N PHE A 377 -26.89 -12.30 -7.62
CA PHE A 377 -26.47 -12.02 -6.25
C PHE A 377 -26.91 -13.12 -5.27
N ALA A 378 -28.15 -13.60 -5.34
CA ALA A 378 -28.66 -14.68 -4.50
C ALA A 378 -27.87 -15.99 -4.70
N ARG A 379 -27.53 -16.32 -5.95
CA ARG A 379 -26.71 -17.50 -6.27
C ARG A 379 -25.27 -17.35 -5.76
N ARG A 380 -24.67 -16.16 -5.88
CA ARG A 380 -23.34 -15.84 -5.31
C ARG A 380 -23.33 -15.89 -3.78
N ARG A 381 -24.40 -15.42 -3.13
CA ARG A 381 -24.57 -15.46 -1.67
C ARG A 381 -24.64 -16.91 -1.16
N TYR A 382 -25.42 -17.76 -1.82
CA TYR A 382 -25.52 -19.19 -1.50
C TYR A 382 -24.15 -19.92 -1.55
N PHE A 383 -23.39 -19.73 -2.63
CA PHE A 383 -22.06 -20.35 -2.74
C PHE A 383 -21.04 -19.79 -1.74
N ARG A 384 -21.10 -18.48 -1.43
CA ARG A 384 -20.25 -17.85 -0.41
C ARG A 384 -20.57 -18.37 0.99
N GLU A 385 -21.84 -18.60 1.30
CA GLU A 385 -22.28 -19.14 2.58
C GLU A 385 -21.86 -20.62 2.75
N LYS A 386 -22.01 -21.44 1.70
CA LYS A 386 -21.49 -22.81 1.68
C LYS A 386 -19.97 -22.89 1.83
N GLN A 387 -19.23 -21.98 1.22
CA GLN A 387 -17.78 -21.87 1.44
C GLN A 387 -17.42 -21.39 2.87
N ARG A 388 -18.23 -20.52 3.49
CA ARG A 388 -18.05 -20.09 4.89
C ARG A 388 -18.29 -21.26 5.85
N GLU A 389 -19.32 -22.07 5.64
CA GLU A 389 -19.58 -23.29 6.43
C GLU A 389 -18.43 -24.29 6.32
N HIS A 390 -17.92 -24.51 5.10
CA HIS A 390 -16.79 -25.42 4.88
C HIS A 390 -15.51 -24.92 5.59
N ARG A 391 -15.20 -23.62 5.50
CA ARG A 391 -14.05 -23.03 6.19
C ARG A 391 -14.19 -23.04 7.71
N ARG A 392 -15.39 -22.82 8.26
CA ARG A 392 -15.64 -22.93 9.70
C ARG A 392 -15.35 -24.34 10.22
N LYS A 393 -15.66 -25.38 9.45
CA LYS A 393 -15.29 -26.76 9.78
C LYS A 393 -13.77 -26.96 9.77
N VAL A 394 -13.08 -26.49 8.73
CA VAL A 394 -11.61 -26.58 8.62
C VAL A 394 -10.90 -25.88 9.78
N TYR A 395 -11.34 -24.67 10.18
CA TYR A 395 -10.74 -23.96 11.31
C TYR A 395 -11.06 -24.60 12.67
N ALA A 396 -12.26 -25.18 12.84
CA ALA A 396 -12.59 -25.94 14.04
C ALA A 396 -11.69 -27.19 14.16
N ASP A 397 -11.44 -27.89 13.05
CA ASP A 397 -10.54 -29.04 13.00
C ASP A 397 -9.09 -28.63 13.29
N GLU A 398 -8.61 -27.50 12.76
CA GLU A 398 -7.28 -26.95 13.05
C GLU A 398 -7.12 -26.57 14.53
N ALA A 399 -8.13 -25.95 15.12
CA ALA A 399 -8.13 -25.59 16.55
C ALA A 399 -8.09 -26.83 17.45
N ILE A 400 -8.82 -27.89 17.09
CA ILE A 400 -8.78 -29.18 17.79
C ILE A 400 -7.39 -29.81 17.70
N VAL A 401 -6.76 -29.79 16.52
CA VAL A 401 -5.41 -30.33 16.32
C VAL A 401 -4.36 -29.54 17.11
N LYS A 402 -4.43 -28.21 17.12
CA LYS A 402 -3.52 -27.35 17.93
C LYS A 402 -3.69 -27.59 19.43
N ALA A 403 -4.93 -27.77 19.90
CA ALA A 403 -5.20 -28.09 21.30
C ALA A 403 -4.64 -29.46 21.69
N GLN A 404 -4.81 -30.48 20.83
CA GLN A 404 -4.24 -31.81 21.03
C GLN A 404 -2.70 -31.79 21.04
N TYR A 405 -2.08 -31.01 20.16
CA TYR A 405 -0.62 -30.82 20.15
C TYR A 405 -0.12 -30.19 21.46
N LYS A 406 -0.78 -29.12 21.94
CA LYS A 406 -0.40 -28.45 23.20
C LYS A 406 -0.56 -29.37 24.40
N HIS A 407 -1.59 -30.22 24.41
CA HIS A 407 -1.79 -31.23 25.45
C HIS A 407 -0.68 -32.29 25.42
N LEU A 408 -0.35 -32.83 24.24
CA LEU A 408 0.72 -33.82 24.09
C LEU A 408 2.09 -33.25 24.48
N GLN A 409 2.36 -31.99 24.16
CA GLN A 409 3.58 -31.31 24.58
C GLN A 409 3.67 -31.19 26.11
N SER A 410 2.57 -30.82 26.78
CA SER A 410 2.52 -30.76 28.24
C SER A 410 2.73 -32.13 28.90
N VAL A 411 2.20 -33.20 28.31
CA VAL A 411 2.45 -34.57 28.78
C VAL A 411 3.92 -34.94 28.63
N LEU A 412 4.56 -34.58 27.52
CA LEU A 412 5.98 -34.81 27.29
C LEU A 412 6.87 -34.06 28.29
N ASP A 413 6.57 -32.78 28.54
CA ASP A 413 7.34 -31.94 29.45
C ASP A 413 7.26 -32.46 30.90
N ASN A 414 6.07 -32.92 31.33
CA ASN A 414 5.88 -33.53 32.65
C ASN A 414 6.63 -34.87 32.80
N LEU A 415 6.66 -35.69 31.74
CA LEU A 415 7.42 -36.94 31.73
C LEU A 415 8.94 -36.69 31.77
N GLN A 416 9.41 -35.58 31.17
CA GLN A 416 10.81 -35.17 31.24
C GLN A 416 11.18 -34.59 32.61
N ALA A 417 10.28 -33.84 33.24
CA ALA A 417 10.50 -33.25 34.57
C ALA A 417 10.50 -34.30 35.70
N GLY A 418 9.73 -35.40 35.57
CA GLY A 418 9.68 -36.49 36.55
C GLY A 418 10.84 -37.49 36.47
N ARG A 419 11.88 -37.24 35.67
CA ARG A 419 12.96 -38.18 35.39
C ARG A 419 14.05 -38.12 36.48
N PRO A 420 14.29 -39.19 37.27
CA PRO A 420 15.37 -39.19 38.26
C PRO A 420 16.74 -39.13 37.58
N SER A 421 17.68 -38.40 38.18
CA SER A 421 19.02 -38.12 37.64
C SER A 421 19.99 -39.32 37.61
N SER A 422 19.55 -40.54 37.94
CA SER A 422 20.44 -41.70 38.13
C SER A 422 20.18 -42.90 37.21
N VAL A 423 19.50 -42.75 36.07
CA VAL A 423 19.28 -43.89 35.15
C VAL A 423 20.10 -43.75 33.86
N ALA A 424 21.27 -44.39 33.85
CA ALA A 424 22.04 -44.66 32.64
C ALA A 424 21.26 -45.62 31.72
N PRO A 425 21.41 -45.51 30.38
CA PRO A 425 20.57 -46.22 29.44
C PRO A 425 21.00 -47.69 29.36
N ARG A 426 20.28 -48.57 30.07
CA ARG A 426 20.23 -49.99 29.71
C ARG A 426 18.78 -50.47 29.64
N GLU A 427 18.59 -51.30 28.63
CA GLU A 427 17.34 -51.74 28.05
C GLU A 427 16.52 -52.63 28.99
N ALA A 428 15.22 -52.65 28.69
CA ALA A 428 14.20 -53.62 29.08
C ALA A 428 13.76 -53.64 30.55
N SER A 429 12.65 -52.96 30.84
CA SER A 429 11.58 -53.59 31.61
C SER A 429 10.21 -53.13 31.10
N ASP A 430 9.30 -54.09 30.97
CA ASP A 430 7.94 -53.98 30.43
C ASP A 430 7.00 -53.22 31.38
N GLY A 431 7.37 -51.96 31.68
CA GLY A 431 6.52 -51.01 32.38
C GLY A 431 5.74 -50.10 31.43
N PRO A 432 4.69 -49.42 31.91
CA PRO A 432 3.86 -48.51 31.12
C PRO A 432 4.62 -47.29 30.53
N LEU A 433 5.91 -47.13 30.84
CA LEU A 433 6.81 -46.10 30.32
C LEU A 433 8.01 -46.67 29.54
N SER A 434 7.95 -47.94 29.11
CA SER A 434 9.02 -48.52 28.28
C SER A 434 9.11 -47.81 26.92
N TRP A 435 10.31 -47.77 26.34
CA TRP A 435 10.52 -47.20 24.99
C TRP A 435 9.66 -47.90 23.92
N HIS A 436 9.31 -49.16 24.13
CA HIS A 436 8.42 -49.92 23.26
C HIS A 436 6.98 -49.37 23.29
N SER A 437 6.47 -49.04 24.48
CA SER A 437 5.13 -48.43 24.67
C SER A 437 5.05 -47.03 24.06
N ILE A 438 6.10 -46.22 24.25
CA ILE A 438 6.21 -44.86 23.67
C ILE A 438 6.30 -44.94 22.14
N ALA A 439 7.13 -45.83 21.60
CA ALA A 439 7.26 -46.03 20.15
C ALA A 439 5.96 -46.54 19.51
N THR A 440 5.18 -47.36 20.23
CA THR A 440 3.89 -47.87 19.74
C THR A 440 2.84 -46.76 19.62
N VAL A 441 2.77 -45.86 20.61
CA VAL A 441 1.87 -44.69 20.55
C VAL A 441 2.29 -43.73 19.43
N PHE A 442 3.59 -43.46 19.29
CA PHE A 442 4.11 -42.58 18.23
C PHE A 442 3.88 -43.15 16.83
N LYS A 443 4.10 -44.45 16.65
CA LYS A 443 3.89 -45.14 15.36
C LYS A 443 2.41 -45.19 14.97
N ARG A 444 1.50 -45.32 15.94
CA ARG A 444 0.04 -45.27 15.71
C ARG A 444 -0.40 -43.89 15.25
N GLU A 445 0.05 -42.82 15.90
CA GLU A 445 -0.36 -41.46 15.52
C GLU A 445 0.33 -40.94 14.26
N ALA A 446 1.59 -41.33 13.99
CA ALA A 446 2.23 -41.05 12.72
C ALA A 446 1.48 -41.70 11.53
N HIS A 447 0.97 -42.92 11.70
CA HIS A 447 0.13 -43.57 10.68
C HIS A 447 -1.20 -42.85 10.45
N ARG A 448 -1.80 -42.29 11.51
CA ARG A 448 -3.05 -41.51 11.41
C ARG A 448 -2.84 -40.21 10.61
N VAL A 449 -1.77 -39.48 10.92
CA VAL A 449 -1.40 -38.22 10.24
C VAL A 449 -1.06 -38.45 8.77
N LEU A 450 -0.38 -39.55 8.43
CA LEU A 450 -0.08 -39.91 7.04
C LEU A 450 -1.33 -40.25 6.23
N LYS A 451 -2.33 -40.88 6.87
CA LYS A 451 -3.64 -41.18 6.24
C LYS A 451 -4.44 -39.90 5.95
N ASP A 452 -4.36 -38.89 6.82
CA ASP A 452 -4.97 -37.57 6.60
C ASP A 452 -4.24 -36.75 5.52
N ARG A 453 -2.93 -36.96 5.33
CA ARG A 453 -2.16 -36.32 4.24
C ARG A 453 -2.61 -36.79 2.85
N GLN A 454 -3.07 -38.04 2.72
CA GLN A 454 -3.65 -38.57 1.48
C GLN A 454 -4.93 -37.82 1.07
N SER A 455 -5.72 -37.33 2.05
CA SER A 455 -6.93 -36.50 1.85
C SER A 455 -6.59 -35.12 1.29
N LEU A 456 -5.46 -34.54 1.72
CA LEU A 456 -4.96 -33.24 1.25
C LEU A 456 -4.51 -33.28 -0.22
N VAL A 457 -3.94 -34.41 -0.67
CA VAL A 457 -3.53 -34.62 -2.06
C VAL A 457 -4.75 -34.69 -2.99
N THR A 458 -5.82 -35.37 -2.56
CA THR A 458 -7.09 -35.43 -3.29
C THR A 458 -7.74 -34.03 -3.41
N GLN A 459 -7.70 -33.22 -2.35
CA GLN A 459 -8.19 -31.83 -2.39
C GLN A 459 -7.36 -30.92 -3.31
N THR A 460 -6.05 -31.18 -3.44
CA THR A 460 -5.17 -30.42 -4.35
C THR A 460 -5.47 -30.74 -5.82
N GLN A 461 -5.82 -31.99 -6.14
CA GLN A 461 -6.24 -32.41 -7.48
C GLN A 461 -7.64 -31.88 -7.86
N GLU A 462 -8.56 -31.78 -6.90
CA GLU A 462 -9.85 -31.10 -7.09
C GLU A 462 -9.67 -29.59 -7.34
N TYR A 463 -8.73 -28.93 -6.63
CA TYR A 463 -8.39 -27.53 -6.85
C TYR A 463 -7.76 -27.26 -8.23
N GLN A 464 -6.85 -28.12 -8.70
CA GLN A 464 -6.29 -28.01 -10.06
C GLN A 464 -7.35 -28.23 -11.15
N SER A 465 -8.29 -29.15 -10.92
CA SER A 465 -9.43 -29.38 -11.82
C SER A 465 -10.37 -28.16 -11.88
N LEU A 466 -10.54 -27.44 -10.76
CA LEU A 466 -11.30 -26.19 -10.67
C LEU A 466 -10.62 -25.04 -11.43
N ILE A 467 -9.30 -24.90 -11.31
CA ILE A 467 -8.50 -23.88 -12.03
C ILE A 467 -8.59 -24.08 -13.55
N GLN A 468 -8.48 -25.32 -14.05
CA GLN A 468 -8.62 -25.61 -15.48
C GLN A 468 -10.05 -25.38 -16.00
N ALA A 469 -11.08 -25.62 -15.18
CA ALA A 469 -12.46 -25.28 -15.53
C ALA A 469 -12.67 -23.75 -15.62
N MET A 470 -12.05 -22.97 -14.74
CA MET A 470 -12.09 -21.50 -14.79
C MET A 470 -11.35 -20.92 -16.00
N GLN A 471 -10.21 -21.50 -16.39
CA GLN A 471 -9.49 -21.09 -17.61
C GLN A 471 -10.32 -21.37 -18.89
N ARG A 472 -10.99 -22.53 -18.98
CA ARG A 472 -11.91 -22.83 -20.10
C ARG A 472 -13.11 -21.89 -20.14
N PHE A 473 -13.64 -21.50 -18.97
CA PHE A 473 -14.73 -20.53 -18.86
C PHE A 473 -14.30 -19.12 -19.34
N ALA A 474 -13.08 -18.70 -19.06
CA ALA A 474 -12.53 -17.41 -19.54
C ALA A 474 -12.33 -17.40 -21.06
N VAL A 475 -11.85 -18.51 -21.65
CA VAL A 475 -11.64 -18.64 -23.10
C VAL A 475 -12.96 -18.71 -23.88
N MET A 476 -14.00 -19.35 -23.36
CA MET A 476 -15.30 -19.47 -24.04
C MET A 476 -16.20 -18.23 -23.95
N ASN A 477 -15.90 -17.25 -23.08
CA ASN A 477 -16.73 -16.05 -22.85
C ASN A 477 -16.06 -14.73 -23.27
N ILE A 478 -14.90 -14.79 -23.92
CA ILE A 478 -14.27 -13.66 -24.62
C ILE A 478 -14.46 -13.89 -26.12
N PRO A 479 -15.28 -13.09 -26.83
CA PRO A 479 -15.49 -13.30 -28.26
C PRO A 479 -14.22 -13.00 -29.04
N VAL A 480 -13.57 -14.05 -29.55
CA VAL A 480 -12.53 -13.94 -30.59
C VAL A 480 -13.23 -13.62 -31.91
N ARG A 481 -13.06 -12.40 -32.42
CA ARG A 481 -13.11 -12.15 -33.86
C ARG A 481 -11.79 -11.54 -34.28
N LEU A 482 -10.90 -12.38 -34.80
CA LEU A 482 -9.93 -12.00 -35.82
C LEU A 482 -9.58 -13.24 -36.64
N HIS A 483 -9.80 -13.10 -37.95
CA HIS A 483 -9.30 -13.99 -38.98
C HIS A 483 -7.79 -14.16 -38.81
N ILE A 484 -7.35 -15.40 -38.65
CA ILE A 484 -5.95 -15.78 -38.77
C ILE A 484 -5.76 -16.28 -40.20
N SER A 485 -5.10 -15.47 -41.03
CA SER A 485 -4.42 -15.97 -42.22
C SER A 485 -3.14 -16.64 -41.75
N ILE A 486 -3.05 -17.95 -41.95
CA ILE A 486 -1.85 -18.74 -41.69
C ILE A 486 -0.97 -18.63 -42.93
N GLU A 487 0.12 -17.88 -42.85
CA GLU A 487 1.28 -18.10 -43.71
C GLU A 487 2.30 -18.94 -42.93
N THR A 488 2.43 -20.20 -43.33
CA THR A 488 3.57 -21.04 -43.00
C THR A 488 4.70 -20.72 -43.98
N SER A 489 5.80 -20.16 -43.49
CA SER A 489 7.06 -20.13 -44.25
C SER A 489 7.93 -21.32 -43.86
N MET A 490 8.42 -22.06 -44.86
CA MET A 490 9.76 -22.67 -44.80
C MET A 490 10.83 -21.58 -44.76
#